data_AF-A0A6J8D4B6-F1
#
_entry.id   AF-A0A6J8D4B6-F1
#
_cell.length_a   1.000
_cell.length_b   1.000
_cell.length_c   1.000
_cell.angle_alpha   90.00
_cell.angle_beta   90.00
_cell.angle_gamma   90.00
#
_symmetry.space_group_name_H-M   'P 1'
#
loop_
_entity.id
_entity.type
_entity.pdbx_description
1 polymer ?
#
loop_
_entity_poly.entity_id
_entity_poly.type
_entity_poly.pdbx_seq_one_letter_code
_entity_poly.pdbx_strand_id
1 'polypeptide(L)'
;MLHQDQTYQSSVSSISSTFQFIDEESGLDHFKIQIYQLRDGIRSQILPDIHGDWMDIGNNITRTSYTQTGLTLHQGALYSTRVGAVNKAGFMAAFETDSVIVDTTPPIIHWLHVGTLASGMEKKVDGFVWQADTSGIKVAWDADDHQSGIVGYRVAVGTKKV
;
A
#
# COMPACT_ATOMS: atom_id res chain seq x y z
N MET A 1 8.91 -15.08 11.61
CA MET A 1 7.71 -14.26 11.41
C MET A 1 7.58 -14.03 9.92
N LEU A 2 6.49 -14.48 9.30
CA LEU A 2 6.17 -14.15 7.91
C LEU A 2 5.80 -12.66 7.87
N HIS A 3 6.51 -11.88 7.06
CA HIS A 3 6.06 -10.54 6.73
C HIS A 3 4.77 -10.72 5.94
N GLN A 4 3.67 -10.18 6.46
CA GLN A 4 2.43 -10.11 5.70
C GLN A 4 2.68 -9.06 4.62
N ASP A 5 2.94 -9.50 3.39
CA ASP A 5 3.16 -8.59 2.28
C ASP A 5 1.94 -7.67 2.13
N GLN A 6 2.22 -6.37 2.00
CA GLN A 6 1.18 -5.40 1.68
C GLN A 6 0.66 -5.70 0.28
N THR A 7 -0.54 -6.28 0.19
CA THR A 7 -1.19 -6.54 -1.10
C THR A 7 -1.66 -5.25 -1.77
N TYR A 8 -1.75 -4.15 -1.04
CA TYR A 8 -2.27 -2.86 -1.51
C TYR A 8 -1.35 -1.70 -1.13
N GLN A 9 -1.26 -0.70 -2.02
CA GLN A 9 -0.63 0.59 -1.75
C GLN A 9 -1.46 1.75 -2.33
N SER A 10 -1.29 2.96 -1.80
CA SER A 10 -1.99 4.16 -2.30
C SER A 10 -1.13 5.12 -3.11
N SER A 11 0.18 4.86 -3.23
CA SER A 11 1.04 5.70 -4.06
C SER A 11 0.75 5.47 -5.54
N VAL A 12 0.62 6.56 -6.29
CA VAL A 12 0.46 6.55 -7.75
C VAL A 12 1.76 6.82 -8.50
N SER A 13 2.87 7.05 -7.79
CA SER A 13 4.12 7.50 -8.40
C SER A 13 5.37 6.82 -7.85
N SER A 14 5.21 5.90 -6.90
CA SER A 14 6.33 5.18 -6.31
C SER A 14 6.02 3.72 -6.03
N ILE A 15 7.05 2.88 -6.14
CA ILE A 15 7.04 1.49 -5.67
C ILE A 15 8.28 1.29 -4.80
N SER A 16 8.07 0.70 -3.63
CA SER A 16 9.14 0.30 -2.72
C SER A 16 9.30 -1.22 -2.75
N SER A 17 10.54 -1.69 -2.65
CA SER A 17 10.85 -3.11 -2.60
C SER A 17 11.96 -3.36 -1.59
N THR A 18 11.83 -4.44 -0.84
CA THR A 18 12.82 -4.92 0.12
C THR A 18 13.41 -6.22 -0.41
N PHE A 19 14.72 -6.37 -0.31
CA PHE A 19 15.45 -7.51 -0.86
C PHE A 19 16.72 -7.78 -0.05
N GLN A 20 17.25 -8.99 -0.18
CA GLN A 20 18.53 -9.36 0.40
C GLN A 20 19.24 -10.33 -0.54
N PHE A 21 20.50 -10.05 -0.83
CA PHE A 21 21.38 -10.92 -1.60
C PHE A 21 22.67 -11.15 -0.83
N ILE A 22 23.27 -12.31 -1.03
CA ILE A 22 24.56 -12.70 -0.48
C ILE A 22 25.30 -13.45 -1.60
N ASP A 23 26.59 -13.18 -1.74
CA ASP A 23 27.52 -13.91 -2.59
C ASP A 23 28.82 -14.02 -1.80
N GLU A 24 29.10 -15.19 -1.22
CA GLU A 24 30.26 -15.37 -0.33
C GLU A 24 31.54 -15.60 -1.15
N GLU A 25 31.39 -16.04 -2.40
CA GLU A 25 32.45 -16.45 -3.30
C GLU A 25 33.18 -15.25 -3.91
N SER A 26 32.44 -14.27 -4.43
CA SER A 26 33.02 -13.10 -5.11
C SER A 26 32.57 -11.76 -4.51
N GLY A 27 31.52 -11.76 -3.68
CA GLY A 27 30.90 -10.57 -3.15
C GLY A 27 30.01 -9.87 -4.16
N LEU A 28 29.13 -9.02 -3.65
CA LEU A 28 28.26 -8.18 -4.45
C LEU A 28 29.04 -7.00 -5.04
N ASP A 29 28.60 -6.53 -6.21
CA ASP A 29 29.13 -5.36 -6.89
C ASP A 29 28.07 -4.24 -6.96
N HIS A 30 26.94 -4.50 -7.62
CA HIS A 30 25.83 -3.55 -7.73
C HIS A 30 24.48 -4.23 -7.89
N PHE A 31 23.41 -3.43 -7.78
CA PHE A 31 22.05 -3.88 -7.96
C PHE A 31 21.41 -3.23 -9.18
N LYS A 32 20.45 -3.95 -9.77
CA LYS A 32 19.60 -3.47 -10.85
C LYS A 32 18.15 -3.84 -10.61
N ILE A 33 17.24 -3.14 -11.26
CA ILE A 33 15.81 -3.45 -11.18
C ILE A 33 15.10 -3.45 -12.53
N GLN A 34 13.97 -4.13 -12.54
CA GLN A 34 12.89 -3.99 -13.51
C GLN A 34 11.57 -3.82 -12.74
N ILE A 35 10.63 -3.05 -13.27
CA ILE A 35 9.27 -2.96 -12.72
C ILE A 35 8.29 -3.39 -13.80
N TYR A 36 7.36 -4.25 -13.41
CA TYR A 36 6.32 -4.77 -14.27
C TYR A 36 4.95 -4.30 -13.80
N GLN A 37 4.05 -4.09 -14.75
CA GLN A 37 2.63 -3.85 -14.55
C GLN A 37 1.85 -5.03 -15.09
N LEU A 38 0.83 -5.47 -14.36
CA LEU A 38 -0.25 -6.32 -14.87
C LEU A 38 -1.57 -5.56 -14.78
N ARG A 39 -2.16 -5.27 -15.95
CA ARG A 39 -3.43 -4.55 -16.11
C ARG A 39 -4.24 -5.22 -17.22
N ASP A 40 -5.52 -5.46 -16.96
CA ASP A 40 -6.44 -6.08 -17.92
C ASP A 40 -5.91 -7.42 -18.49
N GLY A 41 -5.21 -8.19 -17.65
CA GLY A 41 -4.59 -9.47 -18.03
C GLY A 41 -3.29 -9.34 -18.83
N ILE A 42 -2.82 -8.13 -19.12
CA ILE A 42 -1.60 -7.87 -19.89
C ILE A 42 -0.47 -7.47 -18.95
N ARG A 43 0.64 -8.22 -19.01
CA ARG A 43 1.88 -7.91 -18.29
C ARG A 43 2.84 -7.13 -19.19
N SER A 44 3.32 -5.97 -18.74
CA SER A 44 4.31 -5.15 -19.42
C SER A 44 5.43 -4.70 -18.48
N GLN A 45 6.65 -4.57 -19.00
CA GLN A 45 7.72 -3.87 -18.28
C GLN A 45 7.46 -2.37 -18.41
N ILE A 46 7.45 -1.65 -17.30
CA ILE A 46 7.28 -0.19 -17.25
C ILE A 46 8.55 0.52 -16.76
N LEU A 47 9.55 -0.24 -16.31
CA LEU A 47 10.86 0.30 -15.99
C LEU A 47 11.94 -0.78 -16.13
N PRO A 48 13.07 -0.46 -16.80
CA PRO A 48 13.18 0.62 -17.78
C PRO A 48 12.18 0.42 -18.93
N ASP A 49 11.88 1.48 -19.70
CA ASP A 49 10.96 1.41 -20.85
C ASP A 49 11.44 0.45 -21.95
N ILE A 50 12.76 0.18 -21.99
CA ILE A 50 13.35 -0.78 -22.91
C ILE A 50 13.12 -2.19 -22.35
N HIS A 51 12.26 -2.97 -23.03
CA HIS A 51 11.94 -4.33 -22.63
C HIS A 51 13.18 -5.22 -22.55
N GLY A 52 13.34 -5.91 -21.41
CA GLY A 52 14.46 -6.82 -21.16
C GLY A 52 15.70 -6.14 -20.57
N ASP A 53 15.80 -4.82 -20.67
CA ASP A 53 16.88 -4.06 -20.03
C ASP A 53 16.65 -3.95 -18.52
N TRP A 54 17.75 -3.63 -17.83
CA TRP A 54 17.80 -3.46 -16.39
C TRP A 54 18.24 -2.04 -16.06
N MET A 55 17.55 -1.40 -15.12
CA MET A 55 17.98 -0.10 -14.60
C MET A 55 18.94 -0.30 -13.44
N ASP A 56 20.16 0.26 -13.54
CA ASP A 56 21.13 0.23 -12.45
C ASP A 56 20.66 1.13 -11.29
N ILE A 57 20.73 0.62 -10.06
CA ILE A 57 20.36 1.36 -8.86
C ILE A 57 21.55 1.63 -7.93
N GLY A 58 22.76 1.28 -8.35
CA GLY A 58 24.02 1.59 -7.69
C GLY A 58 24.69 0.43 -6.94
N ASN A 59 25.90 0.71 -6.47
CA ASN A 59 26.84 -0.24 -5.87
C ASN A 59 26.82 -0.29 -4.33
N ASN A 60 25.77 0.23 -3.69
CA ASN A 60 25.65 0.12 -2.24
C ASN A 60 25.30 -1.32 -1.86
N ILE A 61 26.31 -2.16 -1.68
CA ILE A 61 26.19 -3.61 -1.44
C ILE A 61 25.42 -3.98 -0.15
N THR A 62 25.25 -3.06 0.79
CA THR A 62 24.45 -3.28 2.01
C THR A 62 23.00 -2.84 1.86
N ARG A 63 22.58 -2.40 0.66
CA ARG A 63 21.20 -1.99 0.38
C ARG A 63 20.26 -3.18 0.53
N THR A 64 19.26 -3.01 1.38
CA THR A 64 18.17 -3.98 1.58
C THR A 64 16.82 -3.49 1.09
N SER A 65 16.73 -2.25 0.62
CA SER A 65 15.49 -1.70 0.07
C SER A 65 15.75 -0.64 -0.99
N TYR A 66 14.80 -0.48 -1.91
CA TYR A 66 14.82 0.59 -2.90
C TYR A 66 13.41 1.11 -3.15
N THR A 67 13.28 2.43 -3.27
CA THR A 67 12.05 3.09 -3.69
C THR A 67 12.28 3.76 -5.02
N GLN A 68 11.60 3.26 -6.05
CA GLN A 68 11.52 3.96 -7.32
C GLN A 68 10.43 5.04 -7.22
N THR A 69 10.72 6.24 -7.72
CA THR A 69 9.77 7.35 -7.82
C THR A 69 9.60 7.80 -9.27
N GLY A 70 8.70 8.75 -9.54
CA GLY A 70 8.47 9.28 -10.89
C GLY A 70 7.75 8.30 -11.83
N LEU A 71 7.08 7.29 -11.27
CA LEU A 71 6.25 6.36 -12.02
C LEU A 71 4.87 6.97 -12.32
N THR A 72 4.17 6.40 -13.30
CA THR A 72 2.74 6.63 -13.51
C THR A 72 2.02 5.33 -13.25
N LEU A 73 1.47 5.19 -12.04
CA LEU A 73 0.75 3.98 -11.60
C LEU A 73 -0.75 4.21 -11.65
N HIS A 74 -1.50 3.14 -11.86
CA HIS A 74 -2.91 3.21 -12.16
C HIS A 74 -3.76 2.38 -11.19
N GLN A 75 -4.88 2.95 -10.72
CA GLN A 75 -5.85 2.28 -9.84
C GLN A 75 -6.23 0.89 -10.31
N GLY A 76 -6.14 -0.10 -9.41
CA GLY A 76 -6.48 -1.50 -9.65
C GLY A 76 -5.46 -2.30 -10.47
N ALA A 77 -4.38 -1.68 -10.96
CA ALA A 77 -3.28 -2.45 -11.57
C ALA A 77 -2.38 -3.08 -10.52
N LEU A 78 -1.81 -4.23 -10.89
CA LEU A 78 -0.80 -4.93 -10.10
C LEU A 78 0.58 -4.53 -10.58
N TYR A 79 1.50 -4.37 -9.64
CA TYR A 79 2.90 -4.06 -9.92
C TYR A 79 3.84 -4.98 -9.15
N SER A 80 4.89 -5.45 -9.82
CA SER A 80 5.96 -6.22 -9.20
C SER A 80 7.32 -5.62 -9.55
N THR A 81 8.28 -5.76 -8.64
CA THR A 81 9.67 -5.36 -8.89
C THR A 81 10.53 -6.61 -9.01
N ARG A 82 11.29 -6.72 -10.10
CA ARG A 82 12.35 -7.69 -10.22
C ARG A 82 13.67 -7.05 -9.84
N VAL A 83 14.33 -7.59 -8.82
CA VAL A 83 15.62 -7.08 -8.34
C VAL A 83 16.72 -8.06 -8.75
N GLY A 84 17.77 -7.55 -9.38
CA GLY A 84 18.96 -8.28 -9.76
C GLY A 84 20.17 -7.81 -8.96
N ALA A 85 20.96 -8.74 -8.43
CA ALA A 85 22.25 -8.47 -7.81
C ALA A 85 23.35 -9.00 -8.72
N VAL A 86 24.30 -8.14 -9.07
CA VAL A 86 25.49 -8.48 -9.86
C VAL A 86 26.65 -8.68 -8.91
N ASN A 87 27.35 -9.80 -9.05
CA ASN A 87 28.55 -10.10 -8.27
C ASN A 87 29.81 -9.55 -8.94
N LYS A 88 30.96 -9.58 -8.24
CA LYS A 88 32.23 -9.04 -8.78
C LYS A 88 32.81 -9.84 -9.94
N ALA A 89 32.28 -11.04 -10.21
CA ALA A 89 32.60 -11.83 -11.40
C ALA A 89 31.73 -11.45 -12.62
N GLY A 90 30.76 -10.53 -12.47
CA GLY A 90 29.89 -10.05 -13.53
C GLY A 90 28.65 -10.91 -13.78
N PHE A 91 28.37 -11.90 -12.92
CA PHE A 91 27.15 -12.70 -13.00
C PHE A 91 26.02 -12.07 -12.19
N MET A 92 24.78 -12.27 -12.65
CA MET A 92 23.60 -11.71 -12.02
C MET A 92 22.64 -12.80 -11.56
N ALA A 93 22.23 -12.74 -10.29
CA ALA A 93 21.07 -13.46 -9.78
C ALA A 93 19.91 -12.48 -9.61
N ALA A 94 18.68 -12.92 -9.87
CA ALA A 94 17.51 -12.04 -9.78
C ALA A 94 16.29 -12.77 -9.21
N PHE A 95 15.47 -12.03 -8.46
CA PHE A 95 14.20 -12.48 -7.91
C PHE A 95 13.14 -11.40 -8.13
N GLU A 96 11.88 -11.80 -8.27
CA GLU A 96 10.74 -10.89 -8.44
C GLU A 96 9.89 -10.89 -7.17
N THR A 97 9.53 -9.70 -6.69
CA THR A 97 8.63 -9.56 -5.54
C THR A 97 7.25 -10.08 -5.86
N ASP A 98 6.47 -10.37 -4.82
CA ASP A 98 5.03 -10.45 -4.96
C ASP A 98 4.46 -9.12 -5.48
N SER A 99 3.29 -9.19 -6.12
CA SER A 99 2.66 -8.02 -6.72
C SER A 99 1.87 -7.21 -5.69
N VAL A 100 1.90 -5.89 -5.85
CA VAL A 100 1.08 -4.94 -5.09
C VAL A 100 0.01 -4.31 -5.99
N ILE A 101 -1.22 -4.19 -5.49
CA ILE A 101 -2.33 -3.51 -6.15
C ILE A 101 -2.33 -2.03 -5.76
N VAL A 102 -2.48 -1.13 -6.72
CA VAL A 102 -2.70 0.29 -6.42
C VAL A 102 -4.16 0.52 -6.06
N ASP A 103 -4.39 0.99 -4.83
CA ASP A 103 -5.69 1.43 -4.34
C ASP A 103 -5.63 2.85 -3.74
N THR A 104 -6.30 3.76 -4.43
CA THR A 104 -6.42 5.19 -4.14
C THR A 104 -7.81 5.57 -3.69
N THR A 105 -8.74 4.61 -3.63
CA THR A 105 -10.11 4.87 -3.19
C THR A 105 -10.17 4.82 -1.66
N PRO A 106 -10.80 5.80 -1.00
CA PRO A 106 -11.00 5.73 0.44
C PRO A 106 -12.17 4.78 0.78
N PRO A 107 -12.22 4.25 2.02
CA PRO A 107 -13.41 3.59 2.52
C PRO A 107 -14.66 4.49 2.46
N ILE A 108 -15.81 3.89 2.24
CA ILE A 108 -17.11 4.54 2.22
C ILE A 108 -17.76 4.39 3.61
N ILE A 109 -18.31 5.48 4.15
CA ILE A 109 -19.16 5.43 5.36
C ILE A 109 -20.62 5.48 4.89
N HIS A 110 -21.38 4.45 5.19
CA HIS A 110 -22.81 4.38 4.87
C HIS A 110 -23.65 5.20 5.86
N TRP A 111 -23.38 5.03 7.15
CA TRP A 111 -24.04 5.79 8.20
C TRP A 111 -23.19 5.88 9.46
N LEU A 112 -23.44 6.91 10.26
CA LEU A 112 -22.88 7.15 11.57
C LEU A 112 -23.99 7.70 12.46
N HIS A 113 -24.28 7.01 13.55
CA HIS A 113 -25.32 7.34 14.51
C HIS A 113 -24.73 7.56 15.90
N VAL A 114 -25.31 8.51 16.64
CA VAL A 114 -25.01 8.79 18.04
C VAL A 114 -26.22 8.39 18.89
N GLY A 115 -26.03 7.71 20.03
CA GLY A 115 -27.09 7.45 21.01
C GLY A 115 -27.04 6.07 21.70
N THR A 116 -28.08 5.77 22.50
CA THR A 116 -28.22 4.51 23.26
C THR A 116 -28.62 3.35 22.34
N LEU A 117 -27.63 2.70 21.75
CA LEU A 117 -27.84 1.67 20.75
C LEU A 117 -28.17 0.32 21.39
N ALA A 118 -29.46 -0.05 21.34
CA ALA A 118 -29.93 -1.43 21.43
C ALA A 118 -30.75 -1.85 20.18
N SER A 119 -31.40 -0.91 19.49
CA SER A 119 -32.07 -1.09 18.19
C SER A 119 -32.68 0.21 17.63
N GLY A 120 -32.37 1.36 18.24
CA GLY A 120 -33.06 2.63 17.95
C GLY A 120 -32.38 3.39 16.82
N MET A 121 -33.19 3.91 15.87
CA MET A 121 -32.74 4.92 14.90
C MET A 121 -32.34 6.21 15.63
N GLU A 122 -31.32 6.90 15.13
CA GLU A 122 -30.94 8.23 15.62
C GLU A 122 -32.11 9.20 15.47
N LYS A 123 -32.54 9.84 16.57
CA LYS A 123 -33.56 10.89 16.52
C LYS A 123 -32.91 12.25 16.70
N LYS A 124 -32.93 13.05 15.62
CA LYS A 124 -32.48 14.44 15.62
C LYS A 124 -33.65 15.36 15.96
N VAL A 125 -33.45 16.27 16.90
CA VAL A 125 -34.35 17.38 17.21
C VAL A 125 -33.55 18.67 17.00
N ASP A 126 -33.99 19.52 16.07
CA ASP A 126 -33.30 20.75 15.66
C ASP A 126 -31.84 20.54 15.23
N GLY A 127 -31.54 19.38 14.63
CA GLY A 127 -30.20 19.03 14.19
C GLY A 127 -29.28 18.50 15.30
N PHE A 128 -29.81 18.29 16.51
CA PHE A 128 -29.07 17.74 17.65
C PHE A 128 -29.61 16.38 18.07
N VAL A 129 -28.72 15.50 18.51
CA VAL A 129 -29.08 14.29 19.24
C VAL A 129 -28.99 14.60 20.72
N TRP A 130 -30.11 14.45 21.42
CA TRP A 130 -30.16 14.61 22.86
C TRP A 130 -29.77 13.30 23.53
N GLN A 131 -28.81 13.37 24.45
CA GLN A 131 -28.39 12.23 25.26
C GLN A 131 -28.35 12.64 26.73
N ALA A 132 -28.94 11.81 27.60
CA ALA A 132 -28.99 12.05 29.04
C ALA A 132 -27.89 11.31 29.82
N ASP A 133 -27.24 10.32 29.20
CA ASP A 133 -26.11 9.60 29.80
C ASP A 133 -24.89 10.52 29.85
N THR A 134 -24.50 10.89 31.08
CA THR A 134 -23.36 11.76 31.37
C THR A 134 -22.03 11.01 31.46
N SER A 135 -22.05 9.68 31.39
CA SER A 135 -20.85 8.84 31.52
C SER A 135 -20.06 8.66 30.23
N GLY A 136 -20.67 8.93 29.06
CA GLY A 136 -19.99 8.88 27.79
C GLY A 136 -20.95 8.91 26.60
N ILE A 137 -20.43 9.17 25.40
CA ILE A 137 -21.20 9.17 24.15
C ILE A 137 -21.06 7.80 23.49
N LYS A 138 -22.19 7.21 23.07
CA LYS A 138 -22.21 5.97 22.31
C LYS A 138 -22.42 6.28 20.84
N VAL A 139 -21.64 5.65 19.97
CA VAL A 139 -21.74 5.79 18.52
C VAL A 139 -21.71 4.43 17.84
N ALA A 140 -22.37 4.32 16.69
CA ALA A 140 -22.26 3.20 15.78
C ALA A 140 -22.17 3.71 14.36
N TRP A 141 -21.47 2.96 13.51
CA TRP A 141 -21.32 3.27 12.10
C TRP A 141 -21.30 1.99 11.29
N ASP A 142 -21.48 2.17 10.00
CA ASP A 142 -21.30 1.14 8.98
C ASP A 142 -20.47 1.72 7.86
N ALA A 143 -19.47 0.95 7.44
CA ALA A 143 -18.49 1.38 6.48
C ALA A 143 -17.95 0.17 5.71
N ASP A 144 -17.62 0.40 4.45
CA ASP A 144 -17.06 -0.60 3.55
C ASP A 144 -15.85 -0.05 2.80
N ASP A 145 -14.97 -0.96 2.42
CA ASP A 145 -13.96 -0.74 1.40
C ASP A 145 -13.86 -2.05 0.61
N HIS A 146 -14.43 -2.06 -0.59
CA HIS A 146 -14.50 -3.26 -1.42
C HIS A 146 -13.18 -3.59 -2.10
N GLN A 147 -12.23 -2.65 -2.14
CA GLN A 147 -10.99 -2.75 -2.89
C GLN A 147 -9.88 -3.32 -2.01
N SER A 148 -9.61 -2.70 -0.86
CA SER A 148 -8.53 -3.06 0.05
C SER A 148 -8.98 -3.38 1.47
N GLY A 149 -10.25 -3.15 1.80
CA GLY A 149 -10.79 -3.40 3.13
C GLY A 149 -10.37 -2.35 4.16
N ILE A 150 -11.05 -2.33 5.30
CA ILE A 150 -10.83 -1.32 6.34
C ILE A 150 -9.85 -1.86 7.40
N VAL A 151 -8.66 -1.25 7.47
CA VAL A 151 -7.63 -1.60 8.46
C VAL A 151 -7.86 -1.00 9.85
N GLY A 152 -8.72 0.02 9.96
CA GLY A 152 -9.06 0.62 11.24
C GLY A 152 -9.92 1.87 11.14
N TYR A 153 -10.44 2.28 12.29
CA TYR A 153 -11.29 3.46 12.44
C TYR A 153 -10.63 4.47 13.37
N ARG A 154 -10.83 5.76 13.10
CA ARG A 154 -10.48 6.86 14.00
C ARG A 154 -11.74 7.64 14.31
N VAL A 155 -12.01 7.84 15.61
CA VAL A 155 -13.19 8.56 16.09
C VAL A 155 -12.72 9.76 16.92
N ALA A 156 -13.35 10.90 16.72
CA ALA A 156 -13.08 12.13 17.46
C ALA A 156 -14.37 12.75 17.99
N VAL A 157 -14.30 13.33 19.18
CA VAL A 157 -15.41 14.05 19.83
C VAL A 157 -14.93 15.45 20.17
N GLY A 158 -15.72 16.47 19.82
CA GLY A 158 -15.40 17.89 20.05
C GLY A 158 -16.54 18.64 20.73
N THR A 159 -16.19 19.71 21.45
CA THR A 159 -17.15 20.58 22.17
C THR A 159 -17.53 21.84 21.39
N LYS A 160 -17.00 22.00 20.17
CA LYS A 160 -17.30 23.12 19.26
C LYS A 160 -17.49 22.60 17.84
N LYS A 161 -18.45 23.19 17.13
CA LYS A 161 -18.57 23.00 15.68
C LYS A 161 -17.41 23.75 15.00
N VAL A 162 -16.71 23.08 14.10
CA VAL A 162 -15.74 23.70 13.19
C VAL A 162 -16.48 24.18 11.94
#